data_AF-A0A256LB71-F1
#
_entry.id   AF-A0A256LB71-F1
#
_cell.length_a   1.000
_cell.length_b   1.000
_cell.length_c   1.000
_cell.angle_alpha   90.00
_cell.angle_beta   90.00
_cell.angle_gamma   90.00
#
_symmetry.space_group_name_H-M   'P 1'
#
loop_
_entity.id
_entity.type
_entity.pdbx_description
1 polymer ?
#
loop_
_entity_poly.entity_id
_entity_poly.type
_entity_poly.pdbx_seq_one_letter_code
_entity_poly.pdbx_strand_id
1 'polypeptide(L)'
;MSLNEEKRINPLIGLFIGRIDLSNLKFTVGEVTFKYGSFINAIINFLIIALVIFLLVKLVNKITPKKEVEEDDLAPTNEEIYLRQIRDLLQEKNK
;
A
#
# COMPACT_ATOMS: atom_id res chain seq x y z
N MET A 1 17.70 -39.85 3.81
CA MET A 1 16.37 -39.42 3.31
C MET A 1 16.21 -37.94 3.65
N SER A 2 16.62 -37.03 2.76
CA SER A 2 16.48 -35.57 2.96
C SER A 2 16.78 -34.77 1.68
N LEU A 3 16.38 -35.26 0.51
CA LEU A 3 16.56 -34.52 -0.74
C LEU A 3 15.24 -34.71 -1.45
N ASN A 4 14.29 -33.75 -1.39
CA ASN A 4 13.15 -33.60 -2.34
C ASN A 4 12.14 -32.47 -2.04
N GLU A 5 12.30 -31.64 -1.01
CA GLU A 5 11.33 -30.55 -0.74
C GLU A 5 11.69 -29.20 -1.42
N GLU A 6 12.96 -28.92 -1.74
CA GLU A 6 13.36 -27.64 -2.38
C GLU A 6 13.00 -27.53 -3.88
N LYS A 7 12.79 -28.66 -4.57
CA LYS A 7 12.56 -28.68 -6.03
C LYS A 7 11.14 -28.33 -6.46
N ARG A 8 10.21 -28.07 -5.54
CA ARG A 8 8.80 -27.80 -5.88
C ARG A 8 8.39 -26.34 -5.68
N ILE A 9 9.07 -25.62 -4.81
CA ILE A 9 8.76 -24.21 -4.54
C ILE A 9 9.51 -23.29 -5.52
N ASN A 10 10.77 -23.59 -5.83
CA ASN A 10 11.58 -22.81 -6.79
C ASN A 10 11.07 -22.76 -8.24
N PRO A 11 10.48 -23.82 -8.85
CA PRO A 11 10.05 -23.77 -10.24
C PRO A 11 8.80 -22.91 -10.45
N LEU A 12 7.85 -22.95 -9.52
CA LEU A 12 6.62 -22.16 -9.61
C LEU A 12 6.92 -20.68 -9.39
N ILE A 13 7.67 -20.37 -8.33
CA ILE A 13 8.09 -19.00 -8.06
C ILE A 13 8.96 -18.50 -9.21
N GLY A 14 9.91 -19.28 -9.71
CA GLY A 14 10.74 -18.92 -10.87
C GLY A 14 9.99 -18.77 -12.20
N LEU A 15 8.91 -19.54 -12.45
CA LEU A 15 8.11 -19.42 -13.68
C LEU A 15 7.20 -18.17 -13.66
N PHE A 16 6.73 -17.76 -12.49
CA PHE A 16 5.93 -16.53 -12.34
C PHE A 16 6.80 -15.27 -12.19
N ILE A 17 7.89 -15.31 -11.41
CA ILE A 17 8.86 -14.20 -11.32
C ILE A 17 9.65 -14.04 -12.63
N GLY A 18 10.05 -15.14 -13.29
CA GLY A 18 10.84 -15.12 -14.52
C GLY A 18 10.08 -14.67 -15.78
N ARG A 19 8.74 -14.58 -15.72
CA ARG A 19 7.91 -13.97 -16.78
C ARG A 19 7.54 -12.52 -16.53
N ILE A 20 7.77 -12.00 -15.32
CA ILE A 20 7.46 -10.63 -14.89
C ILE A 20 8.76 -9.83 -14.66
N ASP A 21 9.84 -10.17 -15.35
CA ASP A 21 11.02 -9.30 -15.44
C ASP A 21 10.72 -8.06 -16.29
N LEU A 22 9.93 -7.15 -15.72
CA LEU A 22 9.53 -5.86 -16.26
C LEU A 22 10.70 -4.89 -16.39
N SER A 23 11.89 -5.26 -15.88
CA SER A 23 13.16 -4.57 -16.14
C SER A 23 13.53 -4.58 -17.63
N ASN A 24 13.00 -5.56 -18.38
CA ASN A 24 13.18 -5.71 -19.82
C ASN A 24 12.03 -5.13 -20.65
N LEU A 25 10.96 -4.61 -20.04
CA LEU A 25 9.95 -3.84 -20.75
C LEU A 25 10.40 -2.38 -20.94
N LYS A 26 11.63 -2.22 -21.44
CA LYS A 26 12.12 -0.96 -21.99
C LYS A 26 11.62 -0.89 -23.43
N PHE A 27 10.56 -0.12 -23.64
CA PHE A 27 10.13 0.25 -24.99
C PHE A 27 11.21 1.18 -25.58
N THR A 28 12.22 0.57 -26.18
CA THR A 28 13.36 1.29 -26.76
C THR A 28 12.94 1.72 -28.16
N VAL A 29 12.64 3.01 -28.35
CA VAL A 29 12.40 3.58 -29.68
C VAL A 29 13.76 3.83 -30.34
N GLY A 30 14.27 2.82 -31.05
CA GLY A 30 15.42 2.94 -31.94
C GLY A 30 16.80 3.09 -31.28
N GLU A 31 17.73 3.71 -32.02
CA GLU A 31 19.19 3.62 -31.82
C GLU A 31 19.87 4.99 -31.55
N VAL A 32 19.14 5.97 -31.00
CA VAL A 32 19.71 7.30 -30.72
C VAL A 32 19.63 7.65 -29.24
N THR A 33 20.76 7.50 -28.54
CA THR A 33 20.95 8.06 -27.20
C THR A 33 21.19 9.56 -27.30
N PHE A 34 20.14 10.33 -27.53
CA PHE A 34 20.16 11.75 -27.18
C PHE A 34 20.31 11.83 -25.65
N LYS A 35 21.17 12.71 -25.13
CA LYS A 35 21.27 12.94 -23.67
C LYS A 35 19.93 13.39 -23.05
N TYR A 36 18.99 13.86 -23.86
CA TYR A 36 17.58 14.10 -23.50
C TYR A 36 16.77 12.81 -23.27
N GLY A 37 17.15 11.71 -23.89
CA GLY A 37 16.50 10.41 -23.76
C GLY A 37 16.55 9.86 -22.34
N SER A 38 17.64 10.09 -21.58
CA SER A 38 17.70 9.65 -20.18
C SER A 38 16.72 10.41 -19.28
N PHE A 39 16.54 11.71 -19.50
CA PHE A 39 15.61 12.53 -18.73
C PHE A 39 14.16 12.17 -19.06
N ILE A 40 13.83 12.05 -20.34
CA ILE A 40 12.50 11.63 -20.80
C ILE A 40 12.20 10.19 -20.37
N ASN A 41 13.18 9.28 -20.43
CA ASN A 41 13.03 7.92 -19.93
C ASN A 41 12.76 7.88 -18.41
N ALA A 42 13.44 8.74 -17.62
CA ALA A 42 13.17 8.86 -16.19
C ALA A 42 11.73 9.36 -15.92
N ILE A 43 11.26 10.34 -16.70
CA ILE A 43 9.88 10.84 -16.62
C ILE A 43 8.88 9.74 -16.98
N ILE A 44 9.09 9.03 -18.09
CA ILE A 44 8.20 7.93 -18.52
C ILE A 44 8.17 6.83 -17.47
N ASN A 45 9.32 6.43 -16.93
CA ASN A 45 9.41 5.43 -15.87
C ASN A 45 8.67 5.89 -14.59
N PHE A 46 8.83 7.15 -14.19
CA PHE A 46 8.09 7.72 -13.06
C PHE A 46 6.58 7.68 -13.28
N LEU A 47 6.11 8.07 -14.48
CA LEU A 47 4.69 8.03 -14.82
C LEU A 47 4.13 6.59 -14.84
N ILE A 48 4.88 5.62 -15.36
CA ILE A 48 4.49 4.20 -15.37
C ILE A 48 4.36 3.68 -13.93
N ILE A 49 5.38 3.89 -13.09
CA ILE A 49 5.35 3.44 -11.68
C ILE A 49 4.20 4.11 -10.92
N ALA A 50 4.00 5.42 -11.11
CA ALA A 50 2.90 6.16 -10.50
C ALA A 50 1.53 5.60 -10.92
N LEU A 51 1.35 5.28 -12.21
CA LEU A 51 0.12 4.70 -12.74
C LEU A 51 -0.12 3.28 -12.20
N VAL A 52 0.93 2.44 -12.10
CA VAL A 52 0.85 1.10 -11.51
C VAL A 52 0.44 1.19 -10.03
N ILE A 53 1.12 2.02 -9.23
CA ILE A 53 0.77 2.21 -7.81
C ILE A 53 -0.65 2.76 -7.67
N PHE A 54 -1.05 3.73 -8.50
CA PHE A 54 -2.41 4.27 -8.49
C PHE A 54 -3.46 3.18 -8.75
N LEU A 55 -3.24 2.33 -9.75
CA LEU A 55 -4.13 1.21 -10.04
C LEU A 55 -4.17 0.18 -8.91
N LEU A 56 -3.02 -0.11 -8.28
CA LEU A 56 -2.95 -0.99 -7.11
C LEU A 56 -3.74 -0.41 -5.93
N VAL A 57 -3.53 0.85 -5.58
CA VAL A 57 -4.27 1.53 -4.49
C VAL A 57 -5.76 1.58 -4.82
N LYS A 58 -6.13 1.89 -6.06
CA LYS A 58 -7.55 1.88 -6.50
C LYS A 58 -8.16 0.49 -6.41
N LEU A 59 -7.41 -0.55 -6.75
CA LEU A 59 -7.87 -1.93 -6.65
C LEU A 59 -8.04 -2.34 -5.19
N VAL A 60 -7.06 -2.05 -4.34
CA VAL A 60 -7.14 -2.28 -2.90
C VAL A 60 -8.31 -1.53 -2.30
N ASN A 61 -8.53 -0.25 -2.64
CA ASN A 61 -9.67 0.54 -2.16
C ASN A 61 -11.02 0.06 -2.71
N LYS A 62 -11.04 -0.66 -3.85
CA LYS A 62 -12.25 -1.27 -4.41
C LYS A 62 -12.58 -2.61 -3.77
N ILE A 63 -11.56 -3.40 -3.43
CA ILE A 63 -11.71 -4.74 -2.84
C ILE A 63 -11.85 -4.65 -1.31
N THR A 64 -11.16 -3.69 -0.69
CA THR A 64 -11.39 -3.32 0.69
C THR A 64 -12.74 -2.63 0.69
N PRO A 65 -13.81 -3.25 1.21
CA PRO A 65 -15.02 -2.48 1.47
C PRO A 65 -14.57 -1.29 2.29
N LYS A 66 -15.05 -0.10 1.95
CA LYS A 66 -14.98 1.03 2.87
C LYS A 66 -15.61 0.47 4.14
N LYS A 67 -14.78 0.00 5.09
CA LYS A 67 -15.14 0.05 6.49
C LYS A 67 -15.51 1.52 6.56
N GLU A 68 -16.81 1.76 6.67
CA GLU A 68 -17.28 2.84 7.52
C GLU A 68 -16.25 2.81 8.63
N VAL A 69 -15.34 3.78 8.59
CA VAL A 69 -14.55 4.11 9.76
C VAL A 69 -15.70 4.44 10.67
N GLU A 70 -16.12 3.42 11.42
CA GLU A 70 -17.22 3.53 12.33
C GLU A 70 -16.84 4.79 13.08
N GLU A 71 -17.75 5.74 13.15
CA GLU A 71 -17.62 6.94 13.96
C GLU A 71 -17.50 6.58 15.45
N ASP A 72 -16.98 5.39 15.76
CA ASP A 72 -16.67 4.82 17.06
C ASP A 72 -15.36 5.41 17.60
N ASP A 73 -14.53 6.06 16.76
CA ASP A 73 -13.49 6.97 17.25
C ASP A 73 -14.08 8.26 17.84
N LEU A 74 -15.40 8.51 17.70
CA LEU A 74 -16.12 9.57 18.41
C LEU A 74 -16.90 9.03 19.62
N ALA A 75 -16.90 7.71 19.85
CA ALA A 75 -17.47 7.16 21.07
C ALA A 75 -16.57 7.60 22.23
N PRO A 76 -17.11 8.32 23.23
CA PRO A 76 -16.30 8.79 24.33
C PRO A 76 -15.66 7.59 25.02
N THR A 77 -14.34 7.64 25.14
CA THR A 77 -13.56 6.63 25.85
C THR A 77 -14.06 6.51 27.30
N ASN A 78 -13.85 5.35 27.91
CA ASN A 78 -14.19 5.17 29.33
C ASN A 78 -13.54 6.26 30.21
N GLU A 79 -12.34 6.70 29.85
CA GLU A 79 -11.62 7.79 30.50
C GLU A 79 -12.39 9.13 30.41
N GLU A 80 -12.88 9.50 29.23
CA GLU A 80 -13.70 10.71 29.04
C GLU A 80 -15.02 10.65 29.84
N ILE A 81 -15.63 9.46 29.95
CA ILE A 81 -16.82 9.23 30.76
C ILE A 81 -16.52 9.43 32.26
N TYR A 82 -15.45 8.81 32.77
CA TYR A 82 -15.04 8.97 34.16
C TYR A 82 -14.68 10.41 34.50
N LEU A 83 -13.98 11.13 33.60
CA LEU A 83 -13.64 12.54 33.79
C LEU A 83 -14.90 13.43 33.85
N ARG A 84 -15.92 13.14 33.06
CA ARG A 84 -17.24 13.81 33.15
C ARG A 84 -17.89 13.60 34.52
N GLN A 85 -17.94 12.35 34.98
CA GLN A 85 -18.52 12.00 36.28
C GLN A 85 -17.76 12.67 37.44
N ILE A 86 -16.43 12.68 37.39
CA ILE A 86 -15.59 13.34 38.40
C ILE A 86 -15.85 14.84 38.43
N ARG A 87 -15.95 15.51 37.27
CA ARG A 87 -16.29 16.94 37.19
C ARG A 87 -17.63 17.22 37.86
N ASP A 88 -18.65 16.40 37.57
CA ASP A 88 -20.00 16.59 38.09
C ASP A 88 -20.03 16.41 39.62
N LEU A 89 -19.34 15.38 40.14
CA LEU A 89 -19.18 15.15 41.59
C LEU A 89 -18.40 16.28 42.29
N LEU A 90 -17.38 16.86 41.65
CA LEU A 90 -16.64 18.00 42.20
C LEU A 90 -17.49 19.28 42.25
N GLN A 91 -18.35 19.49 41.26
CA GLN A 91 -19.26 20.63 41.21
C GLN A 91 -20.36 20.51 42.26
N GLU A 92 -20.86 19.29 42.51
CA GLU A 92 -21.82 19.01 43.59
C GLU A 92 -21.20 19.26 44.98
N LYS A 93 -19.96 18.83 45.21
CA LYS A 93 -19.26 19.02 46.49
C LYS A 93 -18.85 20.47 46.78
N ASN A 94 -18.63 21.28 45.75
CA ASN A 94 -18.31 22.72 45.89
C ASN A 94 -19.55 23.61 46.01
N LYS A 95 -20.74 23.01 46.11
CA LYS A 95 -22.01 23.69 46.31
C LYS A 95 -22.49 23.49 47.75
#